data_AF-A0AAD9XLT3-F1
#
_entry.id   AF-A0AAD9XLT3-F1
#
_cell.length_a   1.000
_cell.length_b   1.000
_cell.length_c   1.000
_cell.angle_alpha   90.00
_cell.angle_beta   90.00
_cell.angle_gamma   90.00
#
_symmetry.space_group_name_H-M   'P 1'
#
loop_
_entity.id
_entity.type
_entity.pdbx_description
1 polymer ?
#
loop_
_entity_poly.entity_id
_entity_poly.type
_entity_poly.pdbx_seq_one_letter_code
_entity_poly.pdbx_strand_id
1 'polypeptide(L)' 'MLAYGCPADATDEYIKIGESITIESLKRFCHVVVEEFVGEYLRSHNATDVARLLRIGKDRDFSGMLGSLDCMHWK' A
#
# COMPACT_ATOMS: atom_id res chain seq x y z
N MET A 1 7.94 1.57 -13.53
CA MET A 1 6.95 0.47 -13.55
C MET A 1 6.10 0.39 -12.29
N LEU A 2 6.66 0.39 -11.07
CA LEU A 2 5.86 0.22 -9.84
C LEU A 2 5.40 1.53 -9.18
N ALA A 3 6.26 2.55 -9.09
CA ALA A 3 5.91 3.83 -8.43
C ALA A 3 5.68 5.00 -9.40
N TYR A 4 6.34 5.00 -10.55
CA TYR A 4 6.40 6.17 -11.47
C TYR A 4 5.97 5.85 -12.91
N GLY A 5 5.30 4.71 -13.13
CA GLY A 5 4.93 4.26 -14.48
C GLY A 5 6.15 3.87 -15.34
N CYS A 6 5.89 3.36 -16.53
CA CYS A 6 6.88 3.07 -17.57
C CYS A 6 6.12 3.04 -18.91
N PRO A 7 6.72 3.45 -20.04
CA PRO A 7 6.12 3.21 -21.35
C PRO A 7 5.77 1.73 -21.54
N ALA A 8 4.66 1.44 -22.20
CA ALA A 8 4.11 0.09 -22.29
C ALA A 8 5.08 -0.88 -23.00
N ASP A 9 5.80 -0.39 -24.00
CA ASP A 9 6.78 -1.10 -24.82
C ASP A 9 8.16 -1.23 -24.16
N ALA A 10 8.55 -0.29 -23.31
CA ALA A 10 9.89 -0.27 -22.71
C ALA A 10 10.22 -1.54 -21.90
N THR A 11 9.20 -2.20 -21.37
CA THR A 11 9.37 -3.42 -20.59
C THR A 11 9.63 -4.63 -21.48
N ASP A 12 8.95 -4.71 -22.62
CA ASP A 12 9.14 -5.77 -23.62
C ASP A 12 10.45 -5.55 -24.41
N GLU A 13 10.74 -4.30 -24.80
CA GLU A 13 11.89 -3.94 -25.63
C GLU A 13 13.23 -4.08 -24.88
N TYR A 14 13.30 -3.62 -23.62
CA TYR A 14 14.57 -3.54 -22.89
C TYR A 14 14.76 -4.66 -21.85
N ILE A 15 13.69 -5.07 -21.16
CA ILE A 15 13.79 -6.05 -20.07
C ILE A 15 13.61 -7.47 -20.60
N LYS A 16 12.80 -7.66 -21.66
CA LYS A 16 12.57 -8.95 -22.34
C LYS A 16 12.22 -10.10 -21.37
N ILE A 17 11.43 -9.80 -20.34
CA ILE A 17 10.94 -10.78 -19.38
C ILE A 17 9.57 -11.25 -19.81
N GLY A 18 9.37 -12.57 -19.83
CA GLY A 18 8.07 -13.16 -20.12
C GLY A 18 7.01 -12.80 -19.09
N GLU A 19 5.77 -12.63 -19.54
CA GLU A 19 4.62 -12.25 -18.71
C GLU A 19 4.50 -13.06 -17.41
N SER A 20 4.68 -14.38 -17.49
CA SER A 20 4.60 -15.27 -16.32
C SER A 20 5.63 -14.96 -15.25
N ILE A 21 6.87 -14.63 -15.63
CA ILE A 21 7.96 -14.27 -14.73
C ILE A 21 7.70 -12.88 -14.11
N THR A 22 7.17 -11.93 -14.90
CA THR A 22 6.79 -10.61 -14.39
C THR A 22 5.72 -10.73 -13.30
N ILE A 23 4.69 -11.54 -13.54
CA ILE A 23 3.61 -11.77 -12.56
C ILE A 23 4.15 -12.45 -11.30
N GLU A 24 4.99 -13.46 -11.44
CA GLU A 24 5.57 -14.20 -10.32
C GLU A 24 6.51 -13.34 -9.48
N SER A 25 7.33 -12.51 -10.13
CA SER A 25 8.21 -11.53 -9.48
C SER A 25 7.41 -10.48 -8.71
N LEU A 26 6.31 -9.97 -9.28
CA LEU A 26 5.43 -9.02 -8.61
C LEU A 26 4.77 -9.63 -7.37
N LYS A 27 4.32 -10.89 -7.45
CA LYS A 27 3.74 -11.60 -6.30
C LYS A 27 4.76 -11.74 -5.16
N ARG A 28 5.99 -12.13 -5.46
CA ARG A 28 7.07 -12.22 -4.45
C ARG A 28 7.37 -10.86 -3.84
N PHE A 29 7.46 -9.82 -4.66
CA PHE A 29 7.67 -8.46 -4.19
C PHE A 29 6.56 -8.03 -3.21
N CYS A 30 5.28 -8.19 -3.60
CA CYS A 30 4.16 -7.86 -2.74
C CYS A 30 4.15 -8.67 -1.44
N HIS A 31 4.53 -9.96 -1.49
CA HIS A 31 4.62 -10.79 -0.31
C HIS A 31 5.64 -10.24 0.70
N VAL A 32 6.85 -9.92 0.25
CA VAL A 32 7.89 -9.33 1.11
C VAL A 32 7.44 -7.97 1.67
N VAL A 33 6.82 -7.11 0.84
CA VAL A 33 6.27 -5.83 1.32
C VAL A 33 5.23 -6.06 2.43
N VAL A 34 4.34 -7.03 2.26
CA VAL A 34 3.35 -7.34 3.32
C VAL A 34 4.06 -7.84 4.58
N GLU A 35 5.00 -8.78 4.47
CA GLU A 35 5.73 -9.31 5.62
C GLU A 35 6.48 -8.24 6.41
N GLU A 36 7.15 -7.32 5.72
CA GLU A 36 7.92 -6.24 6.35
C GLU A 36 7.03 -5.19 7.03
N PHE A 37 5.87 -4.86 6.43
CA PHE A 37 5.05 -3.74 6.91
C PHE A 37 3.79 -4.15 7.69
N VAL A 38 3.46 -5.44 7.76
CA VAL A 38 2.23 -5.90 8.43
C VAL A 38 2.18 -5.57 9.91
N GLY A 39 3.30 -5.66 10.62
CA GLY A 39 3.35 -5.42 12.07
C GLY A 39 3.11 -3.95 12.46
N GLU A 40 3.41 -3.01 11.57
CA GLU A 40 3.38 -1.59 11.90
C GLU A 40 2.28 -0.83 11.14
N TYR A 41 2.10 -1.11 9.85
CA TYR A 41 1.25 -0.30 8.96
C TYR A 41 0.04 -1.03 8.38
N LEU A 42 0.14 -2.36 8.17
CA LEU A 42 -0.98 -3.14 7.58
C LEU A 42 -1.81 -3.90 8.63
N ARG A 43 -1.51 -3.73 9.92
CA ARG A 43 -2.35 -4.25 11.01
C ARG A 43 -3.56 -3.34 11.25
N SER A 44 -4.55 -3.90 11.95
CA SER A 44 -5.63 -3.08 12.52
C SER A 44 -5.05 -2.06 13.51
N HIS A 45 -5.51 -0.81 13.38
CA HIS A 45 -5.21 0.29 14.29
C HIS A 45 -5.66 -0.09 15.71
N ASN A 46 -4.76 0.12 16.67
CA ASN A 46 -5.12 0.03 18.08
C ASN A 46 -5.62 1.39 18.59
N ALA A 47 -6.08 1.45 19.84
CA ALA A 47 -6.60 2.68 20.43
C ALA A 47 -5.59 3.85 20.40
N THR A 48 -4.29 3.56 20.54
CA THR A 48 -3.23 4.57 20.47
C THR A 48 -3.07 5.12 19.06
N ASP A 49 -3.11 4.26 18.04
CA ASP A 49 -3.02 4.67 16.63
C ASP A 49 -4.23 5.53 16.25
N VAL A 50 -5.44 5.12 16.66
CA VAL A 50 -6.68 5.87 16.43
C VAL A 50 -6.61 7.24 17.09
N ALA A 51 -6.17 7.33 18.36
CA ALA A 51 -6.00 8.62 19.04
C ALA A 51 -4.97 9.52 18.35
N ARG A 52 -3.86 8.95 17.87
CA ARG A 52 -2.84 9.68 17.11
C ARG A 52 -3.41 10.22 15.80
N LEU A 53 -4.12 9.38 15.05
CA LEU A 53 -4.75 9.76 13.78
C LEU A 53 -5.81 10.85 13.99
N LEU A 54 -6.67 10.73 15.01
CA LEU A 54 -7.65 11.76 15.35
C LEU A 54 -7.02 13.12 15.65
N ARG A 55 -5.89 13.13 16.39
CA ARG A 55 -5.14 14.37 16.65
C ARG A 55 -4.63 14.99 15.35
N ILE A 56 -3.98 14.20 14.50
CA ILE A 56 -3.46 14.68 13.21
C ILE A 56 -4.59 15.19 12.32
N GLY A 57 -5.72 14.48 12.28
CA GLY A 57 -6.90 14.90 11.52
C GLY A 57 -7.44 16.23 12.02
N LYS A 58 -7.53 16.42 13.35
CA LYS A 58 -7.95 17.69 13.96
C LYS A 58 -6.98 18.84 13.65
N ASP A 59 -5.67 18.61 13.73
CA ASP A 59 -4.65 19.62 13.39
C ASP A 59 -4.69 20.05 11.92
N ARG A 60 -5.28 19.21 11.05
CA ARG A 60 -5.42 19.43 9.61
C ARG A 60 -6.84 19.84 9.20
N ASP A 61 -7.74 20.15 10.14
CA ASP A 61 -9.17 20.39 9.92
C ASP A 61 -9.88 19.28 9.11
N PHE A 62 -9.34 18.07 9.16
CA PHE A 62 -9.79 16.91 8.40
C PHE A 62 -10.48 15.89 9.31
N SER A 63 -11.72 16.19 9.72
CA SER A 63 -12.49 15.34 10.65
C SER A 63 -12.87 13.96 10.09
N GLY A 64 -12.79 13.78 8.76
CA GLY A 64 -13.13 12.54 8.05
C GLY A 64 -11.97 11.57 7.80
N MET A 65 -10.75 11.84 8.30
CA MET A 65 -9.53 11.09 7.94
C MET A 65 -9.63 9.59 8.22
N LEU A 66 -10.31 9.21 9.30
CA LEU A 66 -10.55 7.79 9.61
C LEU A 66 -11.62 7.17 8.71
N GLY A 67 -12.67 7.92 8.37
CA GLY A 67 -13.74 7.45 7.48
C GLY A 67 -13.29 7.24 6.03
N SER A 68 -12.24 7.93 5.57
CA SER A 68 -11.63 7.68 4.25
C SER A 68 -10.64 6.52 4.24
N LEU A 69 -10.11 6.15 5.41
CA LEU A 69 -9.28 4.94 5.59
C LEU A 69 -10.15 3.69 5.81
N ASP A 70 -11.40 3.89 6.24
CA ASP A 70 -12.41 2.85 6.44
C ASP A 70 -13.07 2.44 5.12
N CYS A 71 -12.27 2.00 4.15
CA CYS A 71 -12.78 1.16 3.07
C CYS A 71 -12.86 -0.28 3.60
N MET A 72 -13.99 -0.57 4.23
CA MET A 72 -14.50 -1.90 4.57
C MET A 72 -14.01 -2.45 5.92
N HIS A 73 -14.84 -2.19 6.94
CA HIS A 73 -15.30 -3.19 7.90
C HIS A 73 -14.18 -3.93 8.63
N TRP A 74 -13.63 -3.28 9.64
CA TRP A 74 -12.76 -3.94 10.60
C TRP A 74 -13.61 -4.59 11.69
N LYS A 75 -13.76 -5.91 11.57
CA LYS A 75 -14.01 -6.79 12.71
C LYS A 75 -12.68 -7.22 13.31
#